data_AF-A0A535HGY2-F1
#
_entry.id   AF-A0A535HGY2-F1
#
_cell.length_a   1.000
_cell.length_b   1.000
_cell.length_c   1.000
_cell.angle_alpha   90.00
_cell.angle_beta   90.00
_cell.angle_gamma   90.00
#
_symmetry.space_group_name_H-M   'P 1'
#
loop_
_entity.id
_entity.type
_entity.pdbx_description
1 polymer ?
#
loop_
_entity_poly.entity_id
_entity_poly.type
_entity_poly.pdbx_seq_one_letter_code
_entity_poly.pdbx_strand_id
1 'polypeptide(L)'
;MRRQYVAAAAGALLVLVVGGTLVLASRGTSPAPTTAPDKPGRASPSPSLGTPTPSPQPTEDSRFHGVQATLPSCSTGALYSVSPIEPDKLSYILPLGNFTPLPSDHLYFVITRPSTTTPTRTVNLFAPGDITAFKIGRQVQTTNGTVVNTDYFLAFAACREVTGGFGHVSSFTGRLGAIAFDQCDPAYSIGDASRYQHCFAEVNIQLRAGEQIGTAGGKSSAALDFQSDDWRLPTPYVANPDHQYDFTASCALDYYQGDVSTTLHGLLGHGPGTHLAQGCGEIFQDKEGTLQGNWFNGTPAQTNGNIAKMLALAHENYDAKIGAISIGGTIAQRGEWRFDPTHSGTVNREFSEVIPGASIYCYQASGLSGRILIRLVTATTLTIEHQSSSCSSRVAFVNPLPYQR
;
A
#
# COMPACT_ATOMS: atom_id res chain seq x y z
N MET A 1 -26.21 27.72 -42.11
CA MET A 1 -26.49 28.16 -40.73
C MET A 1 -25.35 27.66 -39.84
N ARG A 2 -24.69 28.52 -39.05
CA ARG A 2 -23.60 28.12 -38.16
C ARG A 2 -24.17 27.49 -36.87
N ARG A 3 -23.61 26.37 -36.41
CA ARG A 3 -23.80 25.91 -35.02
C ARG A 3 -22.60 26.36 -34.19
N GLN A 4 -22.86 27.03 -33.08
CA GLN A 4 -21.85 27.41 -32.10
C GLN A 4 -21.72 26.31 -31.05
N TYR A 5 -20.50 26.03 -30.61
CA TYR A 5 -20.23 25.24 -29.43
C TYR A 5 -20.39 26.13 -28.19
N VAL A 6 -21.02 25.63 -27.13
CA VAL A 6 -21.06 26.27 -25.81
C VAL A 6 -20.27 25.38 -24.84
N ALA A 7 -19.30 25.98 -24.15
CA ALA A 7 -18.47 25.29 -23.18
C ALA A 7 -19.24 25.01 -21.88
N ALA A 8 -19.00 23.84 -21.27
CA ALA A 8 -19.51 23.52 -19.94
C ALA A 8 -18.59 24.10 -18.86
N ALA A 9 -19.18 24.69 -17.82
CA ALA A 9 -18.45 25.41 -16.77
C ALA A 9 -17.84 24.49 -15.70
N ALA A 10 -16.77 24.98 -15.06
CA ALA A 10 -16.09 24.27 -13.98
C ALA A 10 -16.98 24.12 -12.73
N GLY A 11 -17.03 22.91 -12.18
CA GLY A 11 -17.62 22.64 -10.87
C GLY A 11 -16.59 22.89 -9.76
N ALA A 12 -16.89 23.83 -8.85
CA ALA A 12 -16.03 24.10 -7.70
C ALA A 12 -16.18 23.00 -6.62
N LEU A 13 -15.06 22.45 -6.17
CA LEU A 13 -15.03 21.49 -5.06
C LEU A 13 -14.99 22.25 -3.72
N LEU A 14 -16.04 22.09 -2.90
CA LEU A 14 -16.13 22.74 -1.59
C LEU A 14 -15.43 21.90 -0.52
N VAL A 15 -14.28 22.36 -0.04
CA VAL A 15 -13.55 21.71 1.07
C VAL A 15 -14.09 22.22 2.41
N LEU A 16 -14.70 21.32 3.19
CA LEU A 16 -15.15 21.60 4.55
C LEU A 16 -13.99 21.46 5.54
N VAL A 17 -13.50 22.60 6.04
CA VAL A 17 -12.52 22.65 7.13
C VAL A 17 -13.25 22.63 8.47
N VAL A 18 -13.07 21.57 9.26
CA VAL A 18 -13.51 21.52 10.66
C VAL A 18 -12.29 21.68 11.56
N GLY A 19 -12.15 22.85 12.18
CA GLY A 19 -11.11 23.12 13.14
C GLY A 19 -11.41 22.49 14.51
N GLY A 20 -10.41 21.87 15.13
CA GLY A 20 -10.46 21.36 16.50
C GLY A 20 -9.21 21.81 17.26
N THR A 21 -9.41 22.59 18.32
CA THR A 21 -8.33 23.23 19.08
C THR A 21 -7.43 22.26 19.83
N LEU A 22 -6.12 22.48 19.73
CA LEU A 22 -5.07 21.78 20.47
C LEU A 22 -5.13 22.14 21.97
N VAL A 23 -5.18 21.14 22.86
CA VAL A 23 -4.91 21.30 24.29
C VAL A 23 -3.66 20.53 24.66
N LEU A 24 -2.62 21.27 25.08
CA LEU A 24 -1.36 20.72 25.55
C LEU A 24 -1.50 20.16 26.97
N ALA A 25 -1.01 18.94 27.19
CA ALA A 25 -0.71 18.42 28.52
C ALA A 25 0.65 17.70 28.49
N SER A 26 1.67 18.35 29.03
CA SER A 26 3.03 17.81 29.14
C SER A 26 3.12 16.69 30.18
N ARG A 27 3.88 15.63 29.88
CA ARG A 27 4.59 14.84 30.90
C ARG A 27 6.01 14.59 30.45
N GLY A 28 6.96 15.11 31.20
CA GLY A 28 8.38 14.84 31.01
C GLY A 28 8.87 13.69 31.88
N THR A 29 9.99 13.11 31.49
CA THR A 29 10.81 12.22 32.32
C THR A 29 12.28 12.57 32.08
N SER A 30 12.97 13.00 33.13
CA SER A 30 14.43 13.21 33.11
C SER A 30 15.16 11.87 33.20
N PRO A 31 16.34 11.71 32.56
CA PRO A 31 17.13 10.48 32.63
C PRO A 31 18.08 10.46 33.84
N ALA A 32 18.45 9.26 34.28
CA ALA A 32 19.51 8.99 35.26
C ALA A 32 20.12 7.59 34.98
N PRO A 33 21.36 7.27 35.43
CA PRO A 33 22.49 7.54 34.55
C PRO A 33 23.43 6.33 34.33
N THR A 34 24.31 6.48 33.36
CA THR A 34 25.45 5.59 33.05
C THR A 34 26.48 5.52 34.19
N THR A 35 27.02 4.32 34.43
CA THR A 35 28.26 4.13 35.20
C THR A 35 29.18 3.06 34.59
N ALA A 36 30.39 3.50 34.23
CA ALA A 36 31.64 2.74 34.10
C ALA A 36 32.74 3.67 34.70
N PRO A 37 33.92 3.21 35.18
CA PRO A 37 34.93 2.53 34.33
C PRO A 37 35.87 1.53 35.08
N ASP A 38 37.04 1.28 34.47
CA ASP A 38 38.30 0.67 35.01
C ASP A 38 38.38 -0.87 35.15
N LYS A 39 39.52 -1.55 34.89
CA LYS A 39 40.80 -1.23 34.17
C LYS A 39 41.46 -2.57 33.63
N PRO A 40 42.72 -2.69 33.14
CA PRO A 40 43.02 -3.60 32.02
C PRO A 40 43.92 -4.82 32.31
N GLY A 41 43.93 -5.79 31.38
CA GLY A 41 45.16 -6.42 30.89
C GLY A 41 45.37 -7.92 31.14
N ARG A 42 45.31 -8.72 30.05
CA ARG A 42 46.36 -9.70 29.71
C ARG A 42 46.21 -10.17 28.25
N ALA A 43 47.30 -10.11 27.48
CA ALA A 43 47.36 -10.72 26.16
C ALA A 43 47.67 -12.22 26.29
N SER A 44 47.03 -13.05 25.46
CA SER A 44 47.32 -14.47 25.27
C SER A 44 46.83 -14.90 23.88
N PRO A 45 47.41 -15.93 23.27
CA PRO A 45 47.53 -16.02 21.81
C PRO A 45 46.22 -16.39 21.10
N SER A 46 46.07 -15.87 19.87
CA SER A 46 44.96 -16.18 18.98
C SER A 46 44.88 -17.68 18.67
N PRO A 47 43.72 -18.33 18.89
CA PRO A 47 43.43 -19.59 18.21
C PRO A 47 43.23 -19.32 16.72
N SER A 48 43.72 -20.22 15.87
CA SER A 48 43.52 -20.15 14.42
C SER A 48 42.03 -20.11 14.08
N LEU A 49 41.62 -19.13 13.28
CA LEU A 49 40.29 -19.09 12.66
C LEU A 49 40.13 -20.32 11.76
N GLY A 50 39.44 -21.34 12.28
CA GLY A 50 38.89 -22.40 11.44
C GLY A 50 37.89 -21.79 10.47
N THR A 51 37.96 -22.19 9.20
CA THR A 51 37.03 -21.76 8.16
C THR A 51 35.59 -21.98 8.65
N PRO A 52 34.69 -20.97 8.62
CA PRO A 52 33.32 -21.18 9.05
C PRO A 52 32.67 -22.21 8.13
N THR A 53 32.31 -23.37 8.69
CA THR A 53 31.41 -24.32 8.05
C THR A 53 30.16 -23.56 7.64
N PRO A 54 29.69 -23.65 6.37
CA PRO A 54 28.45 -23.01 5.98
C PRO A 54 27.33 -23.50 6.91
N SER A 55 26.60 -22.57 7.53
CA SER A 55 25.33 -22.94 8.17
C SER A 55 24.48 -23.67 7.13
N PRO A 56 23.83 -24.80 7.49
CA PRO A 56 22.96 -25.49 6.56
C PRO A 56 21.93 -24.50 6.03
N GLN A 57 21.81 -24.39 4.69
CA GLN A 57 20.75 -23.59 4.10
C GLN A 57 19.41 -24.10 4.63
N PRO A 58 18.45 -23.20 4.95
CA PRO A 58 17.11 -23.63 5.30
C PRO A 58 16.56 -24.50 4.17
N THR A 59 16.17 -25.74 4.49
CA THR A 59 15.44 -26.60 3.55
C THR A 59 14.18 -25.88 3.10
N GLU A 60 13.80 -25.95 1.83
CA GLU A 60 12.75 -25.10 1.25
C GLU A 60 11.41 -25.11 2.03
N ASP A 61 11.08 -26.24 2.68
CA ASP A 61 9.92 -26.42 3.56
C ASP A 61 9.89 -25.49 4.79
N SER A 62 11.02 -24.94 5.25
CA SER A 62 11.05 -24.10 6.47
C SER A 62 10.42 -22.72 6.29
N ARG A 63 10.01 -22.37 5.06
CA ARG A 63 9.38 -21.08 4.73
C ARG A 63 7.85 -21.11 4.87
N PHE A 64 7.24 -22.28 4.85
CA PHE A 64 5.78 -22.43 4.88
C PHE A 64 5.32 -22.89 6.26
N HIS A 65 4.23 -22.30 6.76
CA HIS A 65 3.71 -22.55 8.10
C HIS A 65 2.18 -22.73 8.06
N GLY A 66 1.61 -23.20 9.18
CA GLY A 66 0.16 -23.36 9.33
C GLY A 66 -0.47 -24.19 8.21
N VAL A 67 -1.52 -23.66 7.58
CA VAL A 67 -2.24 -24.34 6.50
C VAL A 67 -1.37 -24.55 5.25
N GLN A 68 -0.55 -23.57 4.84
CA GLN A 68 0.28 -23.66 3.62
C GLN A 68 1.20 -24.88 3.63
N ALA A 69 1.80 -25.20 4.78
CA ALA A 69 2.67 -26.37 4.95
C ALA A 69 1.97 -27.72 4.71
N THR A 70 0.64 -27.76 4.75
CA THR A 70 -0.18 -28.96 4.51
C THR A 70 -0.78 -29.03 3.10
N LEU A 71 -0.64 -27.96 2.31
CA LEU A 71 -1.15 -27.89 0.93
C LEU A 71 -0.15 -28.48 -0.08
N PRO A 72 -0.65 -28.98 -1.23
CA PRO A 72 0.23 -29.34 -2.34
C PRO A 72 0.91 -28.10 -2.94
N SER A 73 2.04 -28.31 -3.61
CA SER A 73 2.62 -27.27 -4.46
C SER A 73 1.64 -26.87 -5.57
N CYS A 74 1.72 -25.60 -5.97
CA CYS A 74 0.96 -25.05 -7.07
C CYS A 74 1.22 -25.83 -8.36
N SER A 75 0.14 -26.21 -9.04
CA SER A 75 0.20 -26.75 -10.39
C SER A 75 0.62 -25.67 -11.40
N THR A 76 1.05 -26.11 -12.58
CA THR A 76 1.13 -25.25 -13.76
C THR A 76 -0.28 -25.03 -14.32
N GLY A 77 -0.78 -23.79 -14.32
CA GLY A 77 -2.11 -23.46 -14.83
C GLY A 77 -2.76 -22.30 -14.09
N ALA A 78 -4.06 -22.10 -14.33
CA ALA A 78 -4.88 -21.18 -13.54
C ALA A 78 -5.06 -21.72 -12.10
N LEU A 79 -4.98 -20.83 -11.12
CA LEU A 79 -5.41 -21.11 -9.74
C LEU A 79 -6.84 -20.60 -9.50
N TYR A 80 -7.28 -19.61 -10.29
CA TYR A 80 -8.60 -18.99 -10.19
C TYR A 80 -9.39 -19.16 -11.49
N SER A 81 -10.68 -19.42 -11.37
CA SER A 81 -11.61 -19.71 -12.46
C SER A 81 -12.94 -18.95 -12.38
N VAL A 82 -13.19 -18.24 -11.28
CA VAL A 82 -14.40 -17.44 -11.05
C VAL A 82 -13.99 -16.07 -10.54
N SER A 83 -14.57 -14.99 -11.07
CA SER A 83 -14.33 -13.65 -10.50
C SER A 83 -14.97 -13.53 -9.11
N PRO A 84 -14.28 -12.96 -8.10
CA PRO A 84 -14.84 -12.83 -6.75
C PRO A 84 -16.09 -11.93 -6.70
N ILE A 85 -16.23 -11.01 -7.66
CA ILE A 85 -17.43 -10.19 -7.89
C ILE A 85 -17.84 -10.34 -9.37
N GLU A 86 -19.13 -10.48 -9.64
CA GLU A 86 -19.68 -10.51 -11.00
C GLU A 86 -19.19 -9.28 -11.82
N PRO A 87 -18.54 -9.45 -12.99
CA PRO A 87 -17.90 -8.34 -13.72
C PRO A 87 -18.82 -7.18 -14.11
N ASP A 88 -20.12 -7.42 -14.35
CA ASP A 88 -21.11 -6.37 -14.64
C ASP A 88 -21.46 -5.50 -13.42
N LYS A 89 -21.03 -5.90 -12.22
CA LYS A 89 -21.15 -5.13 -10.98
C LYS A 89 -19.91 -4.28 -10.69
N LEU A 90 -18.82 -4.46 -11.44
CA LEU A 90 -17.60 -3.66 -11.34
C LEU A 90 -17.69 -2.45 -12.28
N SER A 91 -17.05 -1.35 -11.87
CA SER A 91 -16.86 -0.18 -12.73
C SER A 91 -15.49 -0.20 -13.41
N TYR A 92 -14.47 -0.68 -12.69
CA TYR A 92 -13.09 -0.90 -13.11
C TYR A 92 -12.36 -1.64 -11.98
N ILE A 93 -11.14 -2.11 -12.24
CA ILE A 93 -10.22 -2.66 -11.25
C ILE A 93 -9.02 -1.72 -11.19
N LEU A 94 -8.70 -1.15 -10.01
CA LEU A 94 -7.43 -0.43 -9.85
C LEU A 94 -6.28 -1.44 -9.76
N PRO A 95 -5.19 -1.22 -10.51
CA PRO A 95 -4.00 -2.06 -10.44
C PRO A 95 -3.24 -1.91 -9.12
N LEU A 96 -2.27 -2.81 -8.93
CA LEU A 96 -1.25 -2.73 -7.89
C LEU A 96 -0.53 -1.38 -7.95
N GLY A 97 0.03 -0.96 -6.82
CA GLY A 97 0.82 0.26 -6.72
C GLY A 97 0.00 1.55 -6.61
N ASN A 98 -1.30 1.46 -6.30
CA ASN A 98 -2.14 2.64 -6.04
C ASN A 98 -1.68 3.34 -4.75
N PHE A 99 -1.58 4.67 -4.74
CA PHE A 99 -0.97 5.41 -3.63
C PHE A 99 -1.88 5.60 -2.42
N THR A 100 -1.56 4.99 -1.26
CA THR A 100 -2.27 5.26 0.02
C THR A 100 -1.40 5.31 1.30
N PRO A 101 -0.31 6.12 1.39
CA PRO A 101 0.33 6.92 0.35
C PRO A 101 1.45 6.15 -0.36
N LEU A 102 1.88 5.00 0.16
CA LEU A 102 2.79 4.10 -0.55
C LEU A 102 2.02 3.34 -1.66
N PRO A 103 2.71 2.83 -2.69
CA PRO A 103 2.12 1.92 -3.67
C PRO A 103 1.47 0.70 -3.00
N SER A 104 0.20 0.39 -3.31
CA SER A 104 -0.56 -0.73 -2.74
C SER A 104 -0.09 -2.11 -3.22
N ASP A 105 -0.15 -3.10 -2.33
CA ASP A 105 0.14 -4.52 -2.59
C ASP A 105 -1.08 -5.33 -3.10
N HIS A 106 -2.25 -4.69 -3.21
CA HIS A 106 -3.51 -5.29 -3.63
C HIS A 106 -4.22 -4.51 -4.74
N LEU A 107 -5.08 -5.24 -5.45
CA LEU A 107 -6.01 -4.70 -6.45
C LEU A 107 -7.29 -4.22 -5.79
N TYR A 108 -7.92 -3.17 -6.33
CA TYR A 108 -9.24 -2.72 -5.87
C TYR A 108 -10.30 -3.05 -6.91
N PHE A 109 -11.18 -4.00 -6.60
CA PHE A 109 -12.34 -4.33 -7.43
C PHE A 109 -13.44 -3.29 -7.14
N VAL A 110 -13.43 -2.18 -7.90
CA VAL A 110 -14.29 -1.01 -7.63
C VAL A 110 -15.73 -1.30 -8.04
N ILE A 111 -16.64 -1.30 -7.06
CA ILE A 111 -18.04 -1.69 -7.25
C ILE A 111 -18.85 -0.53 -7.81
N THR A 112 -19.69 -0.83 -8.80
CA THR A 112 -20.54 0.15 -9.48
C THR A 112 -21.54 0.81 -8.53
N ARG A 113 -21.48 2.14 -8.48
CA ARG A 113 -22.37 3.02 -7.70
C ARG A 113 -23.38 3.73 -8.60
N PRO A 114 -24.65 3.91 -8.17
CA PRO A 114 -25.65 4.67 -8.93
C PRO A 114 -25.29 6.14 -9.15
N SER A 115 -24.60 6.77 -8.19
CA SER A 115 -24.04 8.11 -8.29
C SER A 115 -22.80 8.23 -7.40
N THR A 116 -22.07 9.34 -7.51
CA THR A 116 -20.93 9.64 -6.64
C THR A 116 -21.32 9.93 -5.18
N THR A 117 -22.58 10.23 -4.93
CA THR A 117 -23.13 10.62 -3.61
C THR A 117 -23.91 9.49 -2.91
N THR A 118 -24.17 8.38 -3.59
CA THR A 118 -24.77 7.18 -3.00
C THR A 118 -23.69 6.17 -2.58
N PRO A 119 -23.89 5.41 -1.49
CA PRO A 119 -23.09 4.23 -1.20
C PRO A 119 -23.02 3.26 -2.40
N THR A 120 -21.95 2.47 -2.48
CA THR A 120 -21.86 1.39 -3.46
C THR A 120 -22.97 0.37 -3.21
N ARG A 121 -23.32 -0.39 -4.25
CA ARG A 121 -24.22 -1.54 -4.09
C ARG A 121 -23.52 -2.59 -3.23
N THR A 122 -24.25 -3.25 -2.35
CA THR A 122 -23.79 -4.52 -1.78
C THR A 122 -23.94 -5.60 -2.85
N VAL A 123 -22.87 -6.35 -3.10
CA VAL A 123 -22.79 -7.40 -4.13
C VAL A 123 -22.34 -8.71 -3.52
N ASN A 124 -22.68 -9.84 -4.13
CA ASN A 124 -22.23 -11.16 -3.67
C ASN A 124 -20.70 -11.28 -3.84
N LEU A 125 -20.06 -11.93 -2.87
CA LEU A 125 -18.64 -12.27 -2.89
C LEU A 125 -18.50 -13.79 -3.04
N PHE A 126 -17.69 -14.23 -4.01
CA PHE A 126 -17.46 -15.63 -4.35
C PHE A 126 -16.01 -16.04 -4.14
N ALA A 127 -15.77 -17.31 -3.83
CA ALA A 127 -14.41 -17.87 -3.83
C ALA A 127 -13.88 -17.96 -5.28
N PRO A 128 -12.66 -17.46 -5.56
CA PRO A 128 -12.18 -17.27 -6.93
C PRO A 128 -11.68 -18.56 -7.59
N GLY A 129 -11.34 -19.56 -6.78
CA GLY A 129 -10.91 -20.89 -7.17
C GLY A 129 -11.22 -21.88 -6.04
N ASP A 130 -10.75 -23.12 -6.17
CA ASP A 130 -10.73 -24.04 -5.03
C ASP A 130 -9.60 -23.60 -4.08
N ILE A 131 -9.97 -23.12 -2.89
CA ILE A 131 -9.06 -22.48 -1.94
C ILE A 131 -9.27 -23.03 -0.54
N THR A 132 -8.24 -22.93 0.31
CA THR A 132 -8.38 -23.16 1.75
C THR A 132 -8.27 -21.85 2.50
N ALA A 133 -9.39 -21.38 3.06
CA ALA A 133 -9.38 -20.28 4.01
C ALA A 133 -8.66 -20.70 5.29
N PHE A 134 -7.69 -19.90 5.72
CA PHE A 134 -6.88 -20.18 6.90
C PHE A 134 -6.98 -19.11 7.99
N LYS A 135 -7.35 -17.87 7.65
CA LYS A 135 -7.61 -16.81 8.64
C LYS A 135 -8.81 -15.98 8.20
N ILE A 136 -9.66 -15.61 9.15
CA ILE A 136 -10.84 -14.80 8.90
C ILE A 136 -11.04 -13.83 10.06
N GLY A 137 -11.46 -12.60 9.78
CA GLY A 137 -11.56 -11.59 10.83
C GLY A 137 -12.41 -10.38 10.49
N ARG A 138 -12.43 -9.46 11.44
CA ARG A 138 -13.02 -8.14 11.36
C ARG A 138 -12.05 -7.06 11.82
N GLN A 139 -12.15 -5.90 11.22
CA GLN A 139 -11.58 -4.64 11.69
C GLN A 139 -12.71 -3.74 12.20
N VAL A 140 -12.60 -3.27 13.44
CA VAL A 140 -13.53 -2.28 14.02
C VAL A 140 -12.83 -0.94 14.09
N GLN A 141 -13.37 0.07 13.40
CA GLN A 141 -12.92 1.46 13.49
C GLN A 141 -13.77 2.22 14.51
N THR A 142 -13.10 2.84 15.48
CA THR A 142 -13.71 3.66 16.53
C THR A 142 -13.15 5.08 16.46
N THR A 143 -14.01 6.09 16.35
CA THR A 143 -13.63 7.52 16.42
C THR A 143 -14.31 8.14 17.62
N ASN A 144 -13.56 8.84 18.48
CA ASN A 144 -14.07 9.44 19.72
C ASN A 144 -14.87 8.47 20.61
N GLY A 145 -14.47 7.19 20.66
CA GLY A 145 -15.14 6.13 21.44
C GLY A 145 -16.41 5.55 20.80
N THR A 146 -16.83 6.02 19.63
CA THR A 146 -17.98 5.49 18.88
C THR A 146 -17.51 4.63 17.71
N VAL A 147 -18.08 3.44 17.53
CA VAL A 147 -17.82 2.61 16.34
C VAL A 147 -18.42 3.31 15.11
N VAL A 148 -17.56 3.63 14.14
CA VAL A 148 -17.94 4.33 12.90
C VAL A 148 -17.90 3.42 11.67
N ASN A 149 -17.09 2.36 11.70
CA ASN A 149 -17.06 1.34 10.65
C ASN A 149 -16.76 -0.04 11.26
N THR A 150 -17.33 -1.08 10.66
CA THR A 150 -16.94 -2.47 10.86
C THR A 150 -16.73 -3.08 9.48
N ASP A 151 -15.56 -3.67 9.32
CA ASP A 151 -15.09 -4.23 8.06
C ASP A 151 -14.59 -5.65 8.29
N TYR A 152 -14.53 -6.47 7.25
CA TYR A 152 -14.14 -7.88 7.36
C TYR A 152 -13.05 -8.28 6.37
N PHE A 153 -12.28 -9.31 6.73
CA PHE A 153 -11.21 -9.83 5.89
C PHE A 153 -11.13 -11.37 5.93
N LEU A 154 -10.62 -11.95 4.85
CA LEU A 154 -10.40 -13.37 4.67
C LEU A 154 -9.02 -13.60 4.03
N ALA A 155 -8.17 -14.39 4.66
CA ALA A 155 -6.93 -14.89 4.05
C ALA A 155 -7.07 -16.39 3.70
N PHE A 156 -6.60 -16.74 2.51
CA PHE A 156 -6.73 -18.07 1.94
C PHE A 156 -5.49 -18.46 1.13
N ALA A 157 -5.33 -19.76 0.91
CA ALA A 157 -4.28 -20.29 0.05
C ALA A 157 -4.91 -21.12 -1.07
N ALA A 158 -4.48 -20.90 -2.31
CA ALA A 158 -4.87 -21.72 -3.46
C ALA A 158 -3.98 -22.97 -3.57
N CYS A 159 -2.74 -22.85 -3.14
CA CYS A 159 -1.73 -23.89 -3.06
C CYS A 159 -0.67 -23.44 -2.03
N ARG A 160 0.33 -24.28 -1.76
CA ARG A 160 1.36 -23.99 -0.75
C ARG A 160 2.08 -22.65 -0.97
N GLU A 161 2.46 -22.37 -2.21
CA GLU A 161 3.29 -21.21 -2.54
C GLU A 161 2.50 -19.94 -2.90
N VAL A 162 1.17 -20.02 -3.09
CA VAL A 162 0.32 -18.85 -3.43
C VAL A 162 -0.80 -18.64 -2.41
N THR A 163 -0.71 -17.51 -1.72
CA THR A 163 -1.74 -16.97 -0.83
C THR A 163 -2.52 -15.85 -1.51
N GLY A 164 -3.70 -15.57 -0.96
CA GLY A 164 -4.54 -14.45 -1.35
C GLY A 164 -5.38 -13.95 -0.18
N GLY A 165 -5.80 -12.70 -0.30
CA GLY A 165 -6.56 -11.99 0.73
C GLY A 165 -7.72 -11.22 0.12
N PHE A 166 -8.86 -11.26 0.80
CA PHE A 166 -9.93 -10.30 0.61
C PHE A 166 -9.96 -9.33 1.79
N GLY A 167 -9.69 -8.06 1.52
CA GLY A 167 -10.03 -6.95 2.41
C GLY A 167 -11.39 -6.35 2.02
N HIS A 168 -11.93 -5.46 2.85
CA HIS A 168 -13.17 -4.75 2.54
C HIS A 168 -14.43 -5.62 2.31
N VAL A 169 -14.47 -6.80 2.95
CA VAL A 169 -15.64 -7.69 2.94
C VAL A 169 -16.73 -7.12 3.85
N SER A 170 -17.97 -7.04 3.37
CA SER A 170 -19.09 -6.46 4.13
C SER A 170 -19.75 -7.46 5.08
N SER A 171 -19.80 -8.74 4.71
CA SER A 171 -20.36 -9.82 5.52
C SER A 171 -19.90 -11.18 5.03
N PHE A 172 -19.87 -12.18 5.91
CA PHE A 172 -19.68 -13.59 5.53
C PHE A 172 -20.99 -14.39 5.52
N THR A 173 -21.04 -15.46 4.73
CA THR A 173 -22.18 -16.37 4.61
C THR A 173 -21.81 -17.82 4.91
N GLY A 174 -22.81 -18.69 5.07
CA GLY A 174 -22.61 -20.13 5.24
C GLY A 174 -21.70 -20.49 6.42
N ARG A 175 -20.71 -21.35 6.19
CA ARG A 175 -19.72 -21.78 7.20
C ARG A 175 -18.89 -20.61 7.74
N LEU A 176 -18.57 -19.62 6.91
CA LEU A 176 -17.76 -18.47 7.32
C LEU A 176 -18.56 -17.50 8.20
N GLY A 177 -19.85 -17.29 7.91
CA GLY A 177 -20.74 -16.44 8.69
C GLY A 177 -21.05 -16.93 10.10
N ALA A 178 -20.69 -18.18 10.45
CA ALA A 178 -20.89 -18.78 11.77
C ALA A 178 -19.67 -18.63 12.71
N ILE A 179 -18.58 -18.01 12.24
CA ILE A 179 -17.30 -17.95 12.97
C ILE A 179 -17.29 -16.76 13.93
N ALA A 180 -16.87 -17.01 15.18
CA ALA A 180 -16.60 -15.99 16.18
C ALA A 180 -15.14 -15.50 16.08
N PHE A 181 -14.90 -14.23 16.38
CA PHE A 181 -13.59 -13.58 16.28
C PHE A 181 -13.04 -13.28 17.68
N ASP A 182 -12.65 -14.35 18.38
CA ASP A 182 -12.36 -14.30 19.82
C ASP A 182 -10.90 -13.90 20.15
N GLN A 183 -10.01 -13.91 19.15
CA GLN A 183 -8.65 -13.38 19.26
C GLN A 183 -8.64 -11.96 18.72
N CYS A 184 -8.10 -10.99 19.47
CA CYS A 184 -8.01 -9.60 19.02
C CYS A 184 -6.64 -9.00 19.32
N ASP A 185 -6.11 -8.25 18.35
CA ASP A 185 -4.88 -7.49 18.49
C ASP A 185 -5.08 -6.22 19.34
N PRO A 186 -4.00 -5.64 19.89
CA PRO A 186 -4.05 -4.33 20.54
C PRO A 186 -4.51 -3.23 19.58
N ALA A 187 -5.47 -2.41 20.02
CA ALA A 187 -6.04 -1.37 19.16
C ALA A 187 -5.02 -0.24 18.83
N TYR A 188 -4.72 -0.03 17.55
CA TYR A 188 -3.75 0.95 17.05
C TYR A 188 -4.44 2.22 16.49
N SER A 189 -3.65 3.19 16.02
CA SER A 189 -4.10 4.41 15.34
C SER A 189 -3.14 4.75 14.19
N ILE A 190 -3.67 5.36 13.12
CA ILE A 190 -2.93 5.70 11.89
C ILE A 190 -2.47 7.18 11.86
N GLY A 191 -2.38 7.81 13.04
CA GLY A 191 -2.01 9.21 13.20
C GLY A 191 -3.19 10.20 13.14
N ASP A 192 -4.42 9.73 13.35
CA ASP A 192 -5.65 10.51 13.36
C ASP A 192 -6.47 10.29 14.67
N ALA A 193 -7.72 10.77 14.71
CA ALA A 193 -8.62 10.56 15.85
C ALA A 193 -9.28 9.16 15.87
N SER A 194 -8.94 8.29 14.93
CA SER A 194 -9.48 6.94 14.82
C SER A 194 -8.59 5.93 15.55
N ARG A 195 -9.22 4.87 16.05
CA ARG A 195 -8.56 3.65 16.52
C ARG A 195 -9.12 2.45 15.77
N TYR A 196 -8.24 1.52 15.45
CA TYR A 196 -8.54 0.29 14.71
C TYR A 196 -8.22 -0.89 15.60
N GLN A 197 -9.13 -1.86 15.67
CA GLN A 197 -8.89 -3.14 16.33
C GLN A 197 -9.20 -4.28 15.35
N HIS A 198 -8.23 -5.17 15.16
CA HIS A 198 -8.43 -6.42 14.44
C HIS A 198 -8.84 -7.50 15.42
N CYS A 199 -9.84 -8.30 15.04
CA CYS A 199 -10.19 -9.54 15.71
C CYS A 199 -10.35 -10.64 14.66
N PHE A 200 -9.83 -11.83 14.93
CA PHE A 200 -9.77 -12.92 13.96
C PHE A 200 -9.96 -14.30 14.60
N ALA A 201 -10.09 -15.29 13.72
CA ALA A 201 -9.96 -16.70 14.01
C ALA A 201 -9.05 -17.35 12.96
N GLU A 202 -8.13 -18.20 13.41
CA GLU A 202 -7.41 -19.13 12.55
C GLU A 202 -8.32 -20.34 12.28
N VAL A 203 -8.39 -20.76 11.03
CA VAL A 203 -9.34 -21.78 10.54
C VAL A 203 -8.66 -22.71 9.51
N ASN A 204 -9.39 -23.73 9.07
CA ASN A 204 -8.98 -24.58 7.95
C ASN A 204 -10.24 -25.02 7.21
N ILE A 205 -10.71 -24.18 6.29
CA ILE A 205 -11.99 -24.35 5.60
C ILE A 205 -11.73 -24.37 4.09
N GLN A 206 -11.89 -25.54 3.49
CA GLN A 206 -11.92 -25.68 2.04
C GLN A 206 -13.20 -25.05 1.48
N LEU A 207 -13.03 -24.18 0.49
CA LEU A 207 -14.06 -23.47 -0.25
C LEU A 207 -13.91 -23.81 -1.73
N ARG A 208 -15.02 -23.96 -2.45
CA ARG A 208 -14.98 -24.29 -3.89
C ARG A 208 -15.05 -23.06 -4.77
N ALA A 209 -14.48 -23.14 -5.97
CA ALA A 209 -14.63 -22.10 -6.99
C ALA A 209 -16.11 -21.75 -7.21
N GLY A 210 -16.47 -20.47 -7.06
CA GLY A 210 -17.85 -19.99 -7.17
C GLY A 210 -18.75 -20.26 -5.96
N GLU A 211 -18.25 -20.82 -4.84
CA GLU A 211 -18.99 -20.83 -3.57
C GLU A 211 -19.23 -19.38 -3.11
N GLN A 212 -20.47 -19.01 -2.80
CA GLN A 212 -20.76 -17.70 -2.21
C GLN A 212 -20.29 -17.68 -0.76
N ILE A 213 -19.26 -16.88 -0.50
CA ILE A 213 -18.57 -16.77 0.79
C ILE A 213 -19.01 -15.54 1.59
N GLY A 214 -19.61 -14.54 0.94
CA GLY A 214 -20.04 -13.32 1.60
C GLY A 214 -20.71 -12.28 0.71
N THR A 215 -20.54 -11.02 1.10
CA THR A 215 -20.86 -9.83 0.31
C THR A 215 -19.76 -8.77 0.42
N ALA A 216 -19.70 -7.87 -0.56
CA ALA A 216 -18.77 -6.72 -0.59
C ALA A 216 -19.51 -5.41 -0.93
N GLY A 217 -18.88 -4.26 -0.67
CA GLY A 217 -19.41 -2.93 -0.96
C GLY A 217 -20.28 -2.32 0.15
N GLY A 218 -21.37 -1.65 -0.23
CA GLY A 218 -22.34 -1.06 0.70
C GLY A 218 -21.77 0.12 1.49
N LYS A 219 -21.80 0.01 2.83
CA LYS A 219 -21.29 1.04 3.75
C LYS A 219 -19.83 0.82 4.18
N SER A 220 -19.31 -0.40 4.06
CA SER A 220 -17.98 -0.75 4.58
C SER A 220 -16.85 -0.21 3.68
N SER A 221 -16.99 -0.37 2.36
CA SER A 221 -16.06 0.19 1.37
C SER A 221 -16.71 0.35 -0.02
N ALA A 222 -16.03 1.08 -0.91
CA ALA A 222 -16.40 1.24 -2.31
C ALA A 222 -15.80 0.17 -3.24
N ALA A 223 -14.82 -0.59 -2.75
CA ALA A 223 -14.16 -1.67 -3.48
C ALA A 223 -14.00 -2.89 -2.58
N LEU A 224 -13.74 -4.05 -3.19
CA LEU A 224 -13.15 -5.20 -2.53
C LEU A 224 -11.64 -5.16 -2.79
N ASP A 225 -10.83 -5.32 -1.76
CA ASP A 225 -9.38 -5.45 -1.92
C ASP A 225 -9.06 -6.91 -2.23
N PHE A 226 -8.26 -7.16 -3.27
CA PHE A 226 -7.78 -8.48 -3.61
C PHE A 226 -6.25 -8.49 -3.62
N GLN A 227 -5.68 -8.99 -2.53
CA GLN A 227 -4.26 -9.28 -2.35
C GLN A 227 -3.94 -10.68 -2.89
N SER A 228 -2.74 -10.87 -3.46
CA SER A 228 -2.21 -12.20 -3.78
C SER A 228 -0.70 -12.20 -3.63
N ASP A 229 -0.14 -13.23 -3.02
CA ASP A 229 1.29 -13.32 -2.71
C ASP A 229 1.84 -14.66 -3.23
N ASP A 230 2.97 -14.63 -3.92
CA ASP A 230 3.55 -15.78 -4.59
C ASP A 230 5.03 -15.95 -4.26
N TRP A 231 5.29 -16.95 -3.42
CA TRP A 231 6.62 -17.29 -2.89
C TRP A 231 7.55 -17.92 -3.92
N ARG A 232 7.09 -18.10 -5.18
CA ARG A 232 7.90 -18.54 -6.34
C ARG A 232 8.51 -17.36 -7.10
N LEU A 233 8.01 -16.14 -6.90
CA LEU A 233 8.53 -14.95 -7.56
C LEU A 233 9.90 -14.53 -6.99
N PRO A 234 10.77 -13.90 -7.80
CA PRO A 234 12.02 -13.35 -7.29
C PRO A 234 11.74 -12.20 -6.33
N THR A 235 12.48 -12.15 -5.21
CA THR A 235 12.39 -11.03 -4.27
C THR A 235 12.72 -9.71 -4.99
N PRO A 236 11.82 -8.71 -4.99
CA PRO A 236 12.07 -7.41 -5.61
C PRO A 236 13.18 -6.66 -4.89
N TYR A 237 13.82 -5.71 -5.60
CA TYR A 237 14.66 -4.73 -4.93
C TYR A 237 13.78 -3.70 -4.20
N VAL A 238 14.10 -3.48 -2.93
CA VAL A 238 13.60 -2.34 -2.15
C VAL A 238 14.77 -1.64 -1.48
N ALA A 239 14.69 -0.32 -1.36
CA ALA A 239 15.75 0.50 -0.83
C ALA A 239 15.80 0.54 0.70
N ASN A 240 14.68 0.23 1.37
CA ASN A 240 14.67 -0.17 2.78
C ASN A 240 13.66 -1.31 3.06
N PRO A 241 14.12 -2.55 3.30
CA PRO A 241 13.25 -3.67 3.62
C PRO A 241 12.67 -3.65 5.04
N ASP A 242 13.26 -2.96 6.02
CA ASP A 242 12.73 -2.87 7.39
C ASP A 242 11.44 -2.02 7.49
N HIS A 243 11.18 -1.22 6.45
CA HIS A 243 10.02 -0.35 6.30
C HIS A 243 8.97 -0.87 5.30
N GLN A 244 9.28 -1.95 4.58
CA GLN A 244 8.37 -2.55 3.60
C GLN A 244 7.77 -3.85 4.14
N TYR A 245 6.56 -4.13 3.69
CA TYR A 245 5.85 -5.35 3.97
C TYR A 245 5.63 -6.09 2.65
N ASP A 246 5.54 -7.42 2.74
CA ASP A 246 5.22 -8.32 1.64
C ASP A 246 6.07 -8.18 0.36
N PHE A 247 7.25 -8.82 0.36
CA PHE A 247 8.09 -8.95 -0.85
C PHE A 247 7.59 -10.01 -1.84
N THR A 248 6.38 -10.54 -1.64
CA THR A 248 5.77 -11.62 -2.41
C THR A 248 4.51 -11.19 -3.14
N ALA A 249 4.01 -9.98 -2.89
CA ALA A 249 2.84 -9.39 -3.54
C ALA A 249 2.91 -9.48 -5.08
N SER A 250 1.79 -9.90 -5.67
CA SER A 250 1.66 -10.33 -7.05
C SER A 250 0.29 -9.95 -7.62
N CYS A 251 0.15 -9.88 -8.94
CA CYS A 251 -1.14 -9.56 -9.53
C CYS A 251 -2.08 -10.77 -9.45
N ALA A 252 -3.13 -10.66 -8.63
CA ALA A 252 -4.14 -11.73 -8.50
C ALA A 252 -4.78 -12.14 -9.84
N LEU A 253 -4.75 -11.27 -10.87
CA LEU A 253 -5.30 -11.58 -12.20
C LEU A 253 -4.41 -12.52 -13.02
N ASP A 254 -3.10 -12.60 -12.75
CA ASP A 254 -2.16 -13.47 -13.46
C ASP A 254 -2.48 -14.97 -13.26
N TYR A 255 -3.23 -15.30 -12.19
CA TYR A 255 -3.66 -16.67 -11.87
C TYR A 255 -4.98 -17.08 -12.54
N TYR A 256 -5.57 -16.23 -13.38
CA TYR A 256 -6.74 -16.55 -14.20
C TYR A 256 -6.35 -16.89 -15.65
N GLN A 257 -7.13 -17.75 -16.29
CA GLN A 257 -7.00 -18.03 -17.73
C GLN A 257 -8.33 -17.86 -18.48
N GLY A 258 -8.27 -17.85 -19.81
CA GLY A 258 -9.44 -17.80 -20.70
C GLY A 258 -10.27 -16.52 -20.59
N ASP A 259 -11.58 -16.66 -20.75
CA ASP A 259 -12.53 -15.54 -20.86
C ASP A 259 -12.62 -14.72 -19.57
N VAL A 260 -12.49 -15.35 -18.39
CA VAL A 260 -12.49 -14.65 -17.10
C VAL A 260 -11.24 -13.77 -16.98
N SER A 261 -10.07 -14.29 -17.32
CA SER A 261 -8.83 -13.50 -17.35
C SER A 261 -8.94 -12.32 -18.31
N THR A 262 -9.44 -12.56 -19.53
CA THR A 262 -9.65 -11.51 -20.54
C THR A 262 -10.62 -10.43 -20.04
N THR A 263 -11.69 -10.84 -19.36
CA THR A 263 -12.71 -9.91 -18.81
C THR A 263 -12.13 -9.06 -17.68
N LEU A 264 -11.39 -9.66 -16.75
CA LEU A 264 -10.83 -8.94 -15.60
C LEU A 264 -9.69 -7.99 -16.02
N HIS A 265 -8.80 -8.42 -16.91
CA HIS A 265 -7.79 -7.53 -17.49
C HIS A 265 -8.43 -6.40 -18.31
N GLY A 266 -9.55 -6.65 -18.99
CA GLY A 266 -10.34 -5.63 -19.67
C GLY A 266 -10.95 -4.57 -18.73
N LEU A 267 -11.06 -4.85 -17.43
CA LEU A 267 -11.53 -3.90 -16.41
C LEU A 267 -10.40 -3.11 -15.72
N LEU A 268 -9.13 -3.48 -15.90
CA LEU A 268 -8.01 -2.78 -15.29
C LEU A 268 -7.91 -1.33 -15.77
N GLY A 269 -7.95 -0.36 -14.84
CA GLY A 269 -7.99 1.07 -15.15
C GLY A 269 -7.95 1.98 -13.91
N HIS A 270 -8.04 3.30 -14.11
CA HIS A 270 -8.11 4.32 -13.06
C HIS A 270 -9.47 5.03 -12.97
N GLY A 271 -10.49 4.46 -13.63
CA GLY A 271 -11.83 5.03 -13.76
C GLY A 271 -12.67 4.26 -14.80
N PRO A 272 -14.00 4.44 -14.83
CA PRO A 272 -14.87 3.75 -15.77
C PRO A 272 -14.48 4.02 -17.23
N GLY A 273 -14.26 2.97 -18.01
CA GLY A 273 -13.85 3.07 -19.42
C GLY A 273 -12.41 3.55 -19.66
N THR A 274 -11.59 3.63 -18.60
CA THR A 274 -10.13 3.78 -18.74
C THR A 274 -9.49 2.39 -18.74
N HIS A 275 -8.38 2.24 -19.46
CA HIS A 275 -7.61 1.00 -19.51
C HIS A 275 -6.14 1.30 -19.22
N LEU A 276 -5.43 0.36 -18.59
CA LEU A 276 -4.00 0.48 -18.39
C LEU A 276 -3.25 0.38 -19.71
N ALA A 277 -2.15 1.12 -19.83
CA ALA A 277 -1.28 0.99 -20.99
C ALA A 277 -0.50 -0.34 -20.99
N GLN A 278 -0.13 -0.86 -19.80
CA GLN A 278 0.70 -2.05 -19.62
C GLN A 278 0.42 -2.74 -18.27
N GLY A 279 0.41 -4.07 -18.27
CA GLY A 279 0.49 -4.91 -17.06
C GLY A 279 -0.65 -4.73 -16.05
N CYS A 280 -0.31 -4.94 -14.78
CA CYS A 280 -1.23 -4.94 -13.63
C CYS A 280 -0.78 -3.96 -12.53
N GLY A 281 0.03 -2.95 -12.89
CA GLY A 281 0.69 -2.01 -11.98
C GLY A 281 2.04 -2.49 -11.46
N GLU A 282 2.72 -1.63 -10.69
CA GLU A 282 4.04 -1.89 -10.11
C GLU A 282 4.13 -1.31 -8.69
N ILE A 283 4.44 -2.19 -7.72
CA ILE A 283 4.52 -1.85 -6.28
C ILE A 283 5.92 -1.31 -5.95
N PHE A 284 6.96 -2.06 -6.33
CA PHE A 284 8.34 -1.87 -5.89
C PHE A 284 9.13 -1.00 -6.88
N GLN A 285 8.81 0.29 -6.91
CA GLN A 285 9.44 1.24 -7.83
C GLN A 285 10.74 1.87 -7.28
N ASP A 286 11.35 1.30 -6.24
CA ASP A 286 12.58 1.80 -5.63
C ASP A 286 13.77 1.66 -6.60
N LYS A 287 14.55 2.73 -6.80
CA LYS A 287 15.77 2.68 -7.65
C LYS A 287 17.01 3.11 -6.88
N GLU A 288 17.95 2.18 -6.76
CA GLU A 288 19.17 2.34 -5.97
C GLU A 288 19.91 3.65 -6.27
N GLY A 289 20.38 4.31 -5.22
CA GLY A 289 21.11 5.58 -5.32
C GLY A 289 20.33 6.80 -5.84
N THR A 290 19.03 6.70 -6.13
CA THR A 290 18.22 7.82 -6.68
C THR A 290 17.12 8.32 -5.73
N LEU A 291 16.35 9.34 -6.15
CA LEU A 291 15.13 9.78 -5.45
C LEU A 291 13.97 8.79 -5.59
N GLN A 292 13.95 7.94 -6.63
CA GLN A 292 12.77 7.13 -6.92
C GLN A 292 12.60 6.03 -5.86
N GLY A 293 11.41 5.98 -5.27
CA GLY A 293 11.05 4.99 -4.25
C GLY A 293 10.26 5.54 -3.07
N ASN A 294 10.20 4.73 -2.02
CA ASN A 294 9.49 5.01 -0.78
C ASN A 294 10.39 5.63 0.31
N TRP A 295 9.84 6.58 1.07
CA TRP A 295 10.57 7.43 2.01
C TRP A 295 9.78 7.67 3.30
N PHE A 296 10.49 7.78 4.43
CA PHE A 296 9.91 7.75 5.77
C PHE A 296 10.45 8.87 6.68
N ASN A 297 9.55 9.53 7.40
CA ASN A 297 9.88 10.55 8.40
C ASN A 297 10.01 9.93 9.81
N GLY A 298 11.07 9.16 10.00
CA GLY A 298 11.43 8.52 11.28
C GLY A 298 11.92 7.08 11.11
N THR A 299 12.20 6.43 12.24
CA THR A 299 12.59 5.00 12.30
C THR A 299 11.40 4.08 12.02
N PRO A 300 11.59 2.78 11.72
CA PRO A 300 10.46 1.86 11.48
C PRO A 300 9.44 1.90 12.62
N ALA A 301 9.90 1.81 13.88
CA ALA A 301 9.06 1.90 15.07
C ALA A 301 8.24 3.21 15.21
N GLN A 302 8.57 4.26 14.46
CA GLN A 302 7.87 5.54 14.44
C GLN A 302 6.97 5.75 13.21
N THR A 303 7.12 4.93 12.17
CA THR A 303 6.52 5.12 10.83
C THR A 303 5.64 3.94 10.41
N ASN A 304 5.95 2.74 10.90
CA ASN A 304 5.18 1.51 10.67
C ASN A 304 3.74 1.71 11.16
N GLY A 305 2.76 1.56 10.25
CA GLY A 305 1.35 1.89 10.49
C GLY A 305 1.00 3.38 10.60
N ASN A 306 1.98 4.28 10.62
CA ASN A 306 1.77 5.74 10.67
C ASN A 306 1.94 6.36 9.29
N ILE A 307 0.90 6.19 8.47
CA ILE A 307 0.81 6.72 7.10
C ILE A 307 1.01 8.24 7.01
N ALA A 308 0.87 9.01 8.10
CA ALA A 308 1.17 10.45 8.08
C ALA A 308 2.64 10.77 7.71
N LYS A 309 3.55 9.85 8.04
CA LYS A 309 5.00 9.99 7.90
C LYS A 309 5.59 9.34 6.65
N MET A 310 4.74 8.75 5.81
CA MET A 310 5.14 8.07 4.59
C MET A 310 5.10 9.05 3.39
N LEU A 311 5.95 8.78 2.40
CA LEU A 311 6.09 9.54 1.17
C LEU A 311 6.51 8.55 0.07
N ALA A 312 5.90 8.63 -1.11
CA ALA A 312 6.38 7.92 -2.30
C ALA A 312 6.78 8.93 -3.39
N LEU A 313 7.90 8.65 -4.06
CA LEU A 313 8.43 9.39 -5.22
C LEU A 313 8.54 8.39 -6.38
N ALA A 314 7.45 8.21 -7.12
CA ALA A 314 7.25 7.07 -8.02
C ALA A 314 6.46 7.49 -9.27
N HIS A 315 6.22 6.58 -10.21
CA HIS A 315 5.33 6.78 -11.33
C HIS A 315 3.91 6.24 -11.02
N GLU A 316 2.90 6.82 -11.67
CA GLU A 316 1.50 6.40 -11.51
C GLU A 316 1.29 4.94 -11.97
N ASN A 317 0.52 4.18 -11.20
CA ASN A 317 0.25 2.76 -11.43
C ASN A 317 -0.52 2.43 -12.72
N TYR A 318 -1.12 3.42 -13.38
CA TYR A 318 -1.85 3.23 -14.64
C TYR A 318 -1.22 3.87 -15.88
N ASP A 319 -0.30 4.83 -15.69
CA ASP A 319 0.52 5.40 -16.76
C ASP A 319 1.90 5.78 -16.19
N ALA A 320 2.86 4.89 -16.38
CA ALA A 320 4.23 5.04 -15.90
C ALA A 320 4.99 6.26 -16.48
N LYS A 321 4.38 7.03 -17.39
CA LYS A 321 4.92 8.32 -17.86
C LYS A 321 4.63 9.47 -16.91
N ILE A 322 3.68 9.32 -15.98
CA ILE A 322 3.29 10.37 -15.04
C ILE A 322 4.09 10.17 -13.75
N GLY A 323 4.89 11.17 -13.37
CA GLY A 323 5.55 11.21 -12.08
C GLY A 323 4.60 11.66 -10.98
N ALA A 324 4.71 11.06 -9.79
CA ALA A 324 3.85 11.31 -8.65
C ALA A 324 4.66 11.47 -7.35
N ILE A 325 4.32 12.51 -6.58
CA ILE A 325 4.70 12.60 -5.16
C ILE A 325 3.45 12.32 -4.34
N SER A 326 3.38 11.14 -3.73
CA SER A 326 2.29 10.80 -2.82
C SER A 326 2.67 11.14 -1.38
N ILE A 327 1.90 12.02 -0.75
CA ILE A 327 2.22 12.63 0.55
C ILE A 327 1.30 12.09 1.65
N GLY A 328 1.90 11.51 2.69
CA GLY A 328 1.21 11.00 3.86
C GLY A 328 0.64 12.05 4.82
N GLY A 329 1.21 13.26 4.89
CA GLY A 329 0.65 14.36 5.68
C GLY A 329 1.66 15.23 6.45
N THR A 330 2.89 14.75 6.68
CA THR A 330 3.90 15.50 7.48
C THR A 330 4.33 16.84 6.84
N ILE A 331 4.48 16.91 5.51
CA ILE A 331 4.97 18.11 4.81
C ILE A 331 3.86 18.98 4.19
N ALA A 332 2.72 18.40 3.87
CA ALA A 332 1.59 19.04 3.18
C ALA A 332 0.31 18.25 3.47
N GLN A 333 -0.85 18.71 2.98
CA GLN A 333 -2.06 17.89 3.00
C GLN A 333 -1.88 16.57 2.26
N ARG A 334 -2.62 15.54 2.70
CA ARG A 334 -2.63 14.22 2.06
C ARG A 334 -3.08 14.31 0.61
N GLY A 335 -2.39 13.58 -0.25
CA GLY A 335 -2.73 13.45 -1.66
C GLY A 335 -1.50 13.32 -2.56
N GLU A 336 -1.76 13.23 -3.85
CA GLU A 336 -0.78 12.97 -4.89
C GLU A 336 -0.51 14.22 -5.71
N TRP A 337 0.77 14.53 -5.93
CA TRP A 337 1.22 15.60 -6.82
C TRP A 337 1.71 15.00 -8.13
N ARG A 338 0.82 14.96 -9.12
CA ARG A 338 1.07 14.38 -10.45
C ARG A 338 1.64 15.39 -11.43
N PHE A 339 2.66 15.00 -12.19
CA PHE A 339 3.34 15.85 -13.16
C PHE A 339 3.95 15.05 -14.32
N ASP A 340 4.17 15.71 -15.46
CA ASP A 340 4.98 15.17 -16.56
C ASP A 340 6.47 15.30 -16.22
N PRO A 341 7.25 14.20 -16.12
CA PRO A 341 8.67 14.26 -15.81
C PRO A 341 9.51 14.96 -16.89
N THR A 342 10.61 15.56 -16.47
CA THR A 342 11.59 16.19 -17.36
C THR A 342 12.97 15.58 -17.18
N HIS A 343 13.66 15.37 -18.30
CA HIS A 343 15.01 14.80 -18.36
C HIS A 343 16.12 15.88 -18.38
N SER A 344 15.80 17.14 -18.05
CA SER A 344 16.77 18.25 -17.98
C SER A 344 16.36 19.33 -16.97
N GLY A 345 17.34 20.05 -16.41
CA GLY A 345 17.07 21.09 -15.42
C GLY A 345 16.65 20.57 -14.04
N THR A 346 16.01 21.43 -13.24
CA THR A 346 15.68 21.18 -11.82
C THR A 346 14.18 21.19 -11.52
N VAL A 347 13.31 21.37 -12.52
CA VAL A 347 11.85 21.43 -12.34
C VAL A 347 11.21 20.15 -12.88
N ASN A 348 10.39 19.49 -12.06
CA ASN A 348 9.71 18.22 -12.39
C ASN A 348 10.70 17.15 -12.90
N ARG A 349 11.90 17.11 -12.33
CA ARG A 349 12.99 16.21 -12.77
C ARG A 349 12.63 14.75 -12.52
N GLU A 350 12.84 13.90 -13.51
CA GLU A 350 12.70 12.44 -13.37
C GLU A 350 13.44 11.91 -12.13
N PHE A 351 12.71 11.31 -11.18
CA PHE A 351 13.23 10.84 -9.89
C PHE A 351 14.36 9.84 -10.06
N SER A 352 14.24 8.98 -11.06
CA SER A 352 15.21 7.93 -11.44
C SER A 352 16.55 8.50 -11.94
N GLU A 353 16.63 9.81 -12.17
CA GLU A 353 17.83 10.53 -12.62
C GLU A 353 18.38 11.50 -11.57
N VAL A 354 17.75 11.64 -10.40
CA VAL A 354 18.25 12.49 -9.32
C VAL A 354 19.16 11.68 -8.40
N ILE A 355 20.45 11.98 -8.45
CA ILE A 355 21.49 11.43 -7.57
C ILE A 355 21.82 12.38 -6.40
N PRO A 356 22.49 11.91 -5.33
CA PRO A 356 22.80 12.74 -4.16
C PRO A 356 23.69 13.93 -4.50
N GLY A 357 23.40 15.10 -3.92
CA GLY A 357 24.19 16.30 -4.19
C GLY A 357 23.63 17.59 -3.61
N ALA A 358 24.20 18.71 -4.05
CA ALA A 358 23.83 20.04 -3.57
C ALA A 358 22.55 20.61 -4.20
N SER A 359 22.12 20.08 -5.35
CA SER A 359 20.97 20.58 -6.12
C SER A 359 19.66 20.42 -5.36
N ILE A 360 18.84 21.48 -5.36
CA ILE A 360 17.45 21.44 -4.91
C ILE A 360 16.58 21.36 -6.17
N TYR A 361 15.77 20.31 -6.25
CA TYR A 361 14.78 20.08 -7.28
C TYR A 361 13.42 20.62 -6.83
N CYS A 362 12.62 21.05 -7.79
CA CYS A 362 11.32 21.64 -7.55
C CYS A 362 10.25 20.88 -8.32
N TYR A 363 9.23 20.43 -7.62
CA TYR A 363 8.12 19.66 -8.18
C TYR A 363 6.83 20.44 -8.02
N GLN A 364 6.05 20.52 -9.09
CA GLN A 364 4.76 21.19 -9.10
C GLN A 364 3.79 20.42 -9.99
N ALA A 365 2.64 20.08 -9.39
CA ALA A 365 1.55 19.39 -10.06
C ALA A 365 0.56 20.37 -10.70
N SER A 366 -0.10 19.94 -11.77
CA SER A 366 -1.18 20.72 -12.38
C SER A 366 -2.40 20.76 -11.45
N GLY A 367 -3.03 21.93 -11.32
CA GLY A 367 -4.22 22.12 -10.47
C GLY A 367 -3.98 22.20 -8.96
N LEU A 368 -2.78 21.90 -8.46
CA LEU A 368 -2.41 22.08 -7.04
C LEU A 368 -1.66 23.39 -6.81
N SER A 369 -1.82 23.97 -5.61
CA SER A 369 -1.20 25.22 -5.22
C SER A 369 0.14 25.02 -4.50
N GLY A 370 1.17 25.74 -4.97
CA GLY A 370 2.51 25.71 -4.38
C GLY A 370 3.48 24.79 -5.12
N ARG A 371 4.50 24.31 -4.40
CA ARG A 371 5.58 23.45 -4.88
C ARG A 371 6.12 22.56 -3.78
N ILE A 372 6.69 21.42 -4.15
CA ILE A 372 7.49 20.56 -3.30
C ILE A 372 8.96 20.75 -3.67
N LEU A 373 9.80 21.17 -2.72
CA LEU A 373 11.25 21.21 -2.90
C LEU A 373 11.86 19.93 -2.35
N ILE A 374 12.78 19.30 -3.09
CA ILE A 374 13.47 18.07 -2.68
C ILE A 374 14.96 18.17 -2.98
N ARG A 375 15.79 17.70 -2.07
CA ARG A 375 17.21 17.43 -2.29
C ARG A 375 17.58 16.09 -1.69
N LEU A 376 18.09 15.19 -2.52
CA LEU A 376 18.74 13.95 -2.10
C LEU A 376 20.11 14.29 -1.52
N VAL A 377 20.31 14.03 -0.23
CA VAL A 377 21.50 14.44 0.55
C VAL A 377 22.55 13.33 0.55
N THR A 378 22.12 12.10 0.82
CA THR A 378 22.89 10.87 0.60
C THR A 378 22.04 9.92 -0.24
N ALA A 379 22.55 8.74 -0.60
CA ALA A 379 21.72 7.73 -1.24
C ALA A 379 20.45 7.40 -0.41
N THR A 380 20.55 7.41 0.92
CA THR A 380 19.49 6.98 1.85
C THR A 380 18.76 8.10 2.58
N THR A 381 19.11 9.37 2.36
CA THR A 381 18.49 10.52 3.07
C THR A 381 18.19 11.67 2.14
N LEU A 382 17.03 12.29 2.32
CA LEU A 382 16.62 13.50 1.60
C LEU A 382 16.14 14.60 2.56
N THR A 383 16.09 15.81 2.03
CA THR A 383 15.47 16.98 2.67
C THR A 383 14.34 17.47 1.76
N ILE A 384 13.15 17.70 2.34
CA ILE A 384 11.92 18.01 1.61
C ILE A 384 11.09 19.09 2.31
N GLU A 385 10.40 19.93 1.53
CA GLU A 385 9.55 21.02 2.02
C GLU A 385 8.42 21.34 1.03
N HIS A 386 7.20 21.59 1.52
CA HIS A 386 6.15 22.25 0.74
C HIS A 386 6.17 23.76 0.93
N GLN A 387 6.04 24.51 -0.16
CA GLN A 387 5.98 25.97 -0.14
C GLN A 387 4.81 26.46 -1.00
N SER A 388 4.19 27.59 -0.63
CA SER A 388 3.03 28.15 -1.33
C SER A 388 3.33 28.86 -2.66
N SER A 389 4.60 28.97 -3.05
CA SER A 389 5.03 29.57 -4.32
C SER A 389 5.16 28.55 -5.44
N SER A 390 5.16 28.98 -6.70
CA SER A 390 5.39 28.11 -7.87
C SER A 390 6.87 27.75 -8.04
N CYS A 391 7.16 26.72 -8.84
CA CYS A 391 8.53 26.43 -9.24
C CYS A 391 9.16 27.57 -10.06
N SER A 392 10.47 27.74 -9.89
CA SER A 392 11.30 28.68 -10.64
C SER A 392 12.75 28.18 -10.66
N SER A 393 13.62 28.82 -11.43
CA SER A 393 15.05 28.47 -11.51
C SER A 393 15.86 28.78 -10.25
N ARG A 394 15.28 29.48 -9.26
CA ARG A 394 15.90 29.76 -7.96
C ARG A 394 14.97 29.34 -6.82
N VAL A 395 15.37 28.30 -6.12
CA VAL A 395 14.67 27.75 -4.97
C VAL A 395 15.61 27.63 -3.78
N ALA A 396 15.06 27.77 -2.58
CA ALA A 396 15.76 27.58 -1.32
C ALA A 396 14.77 27.00 -0.31
N PHE A 397 15.26 26.11 0.55
CA PHE A 397 14.53 25.66 1.72
C PHE A 397 14.41 26.80 2.74
N VAL A 398 13.30 26.83 3.47
CA VAL A 398 13.08 27.68 4.64
C VAL A 398 13.06 26.81 5.89
N ASN A 399 12.23 25.77 5.91
CA ASN A 399 12.06 24.83 7.02
C ASN A 399 11.94 23.38 6.49
N PRO A 400 13.01 22.78 5.97
CA PRO A 400 12.95 21.46 5.38
C PRO A 400 12.90 20.37 6.45
N LEU A 401 12.15 19.31 6.18
CA LEU A 401 12.11 18.11 7.02
C LEU A 401 12.97 17.00 6.42
N PRO A 402 13.69 16.22 7.24
CA PRO A 402 14.42 15.05 6.79
C PRO A 402 13.46 13.88 6.55
N TYR A 403 13.71 13.13 5.49
CA TYR A 403 13.19 11.78 5.29
C TYR A 403 14.39 10.86 5.03
N GLN A 404 14.24 9.61 5.44
CA GLN A 404 15.18 8.53 5.14
C GLN A 404 14.42 7.42 4.41
N ARG A 405 15.13 6.62 3.62
CA ARG A 405 14.62 5.29 3.29
C ARG A 405 15.11 4.35 4.37
#